data_AF-A0A7Y5SSX3-F1
#
_entry.id   AF-A0A7Y5SSX3-F1
#
_cell.length_a   1.000
_cell.length_b   1.000
_cell.length_c   1.000
_cell.angle_alpha   90.00
_cell.angle_beta   90.00
_cell.angle_gamma   90.00
#
_symmetry.space_group_name_H-M   'P 1'
#
loop_
_entity.id
_entity.type
_entity.pdbx_description
1 polymer ?
#
loop_
_entity_poly.entity_id
_entity_poly.type
_entity_poly.pdbx_seq_one_letter_code
_entity_poly.pdbx_strand_id
1 'polypeptide(L)'
;MPRPPSAKPKRVRGGIKIGADENPAQGNWAAQRWLRIPEQAALGPFLVEGLEYARLGQTRRFDFRPGLIEALVQGRMDRAYITVLRVQTFNETQWAQAVVRLAEGVSFAAKLLAGEMPPNIEEAFAPTLPALIPGELGDVKVSCTCADYVGAPSESKERFWCKHACCVAYLFAQRLNVNPLIMFGIRGLPSEDLLERLRVRRALASSTGGASPVYQQRVPGVSDIASEPLDAGLARFWEAGPSLRELDLPLGPPPVSHPLLRRLGPSPFQGAKFPLVGLLASCYETISEAARTPGPPPPPPVPEPEVPDSEAV
;
A
#
# COMPACT_ATOMS: atom_id res chain seq x y z
N MET A 1 -11.63 -40.36 37.92
CA MET A 1 -12.37 -39.36 37.10
C MET A 1 -11.37 -38.44 36.43
N PRO A 2 -11.54 -38.07 35.15
CA PRO A 2 -10.67 -37.08 34.52
C PRO A 2 -10.79 -35.74 35.26
N ARG A 3 -9.66 -35.07 35.49
CA ARG A 3 -9.59 -33.78 36.19
C ARG A 3 -10.42 -32.75 35.42
N PRO A 4 -11.28 -31.95 36.08
CA PRO A 4 -12.04 -30.92 35.41
C PRO A 4 -11.08 -29.90 34.76
N PRO A 5 -11.42 -29.39 33.55
CA PRO A 5 -10.58 -28.43 32.85
C PRO A 5 -10.41 -27.16 33.69
N SER A 6 -9.23 -26.53 33.59
CA SER A 6 -8.92 -25.28 34.30
C SER A 6 -9.84 -24.14 33.87
N ALA A 7 -10.15 -23.23 34.79
CA ALA A 7 -10.96 -22.04 34.49
C ALA A 7 -10.32 -21.14 33.42
N LYS A 8 -8.98 -21.08 33.39
CA LYS A 8 -8.20 -20.34 32.39
C LYS A 8 -7.73 -21.25 31.25
N PRO A 9 -7.59 -20.73 30.02
CA PRO A 9 -6.98 -21.49 28.92
C PRO A 9 -5.53 -21.87 29.26
N LYS A 10 -5.08 -23.01 28.75
CA LYS A 10 -3.69 -23.45 28.93
C LYS A 10 -2.77 -22.51 28.17
N ARG A 11 -1.70 -22.04 28.81
CA ARG A 11 -0.74 -21.13 28.15
C ARG A 11 -0.01 -21.83 27.01
N VAL A 12 0.12 -21.15 25.88
CA VAL A 12 1.00 -21.55 24.77
C VAL A 12 2.32 -20.80 24.88
N ARG A 13 3.44 -21.53 24.92
CA ARG A 13 4.77 -20.92 24.87
C ARG A 13 5.06 -20.48 23.43
N GLY A 14 5.36 -19.20 23.23
CA GLY A 14 5.67 -18.64 21.91
C GLY A 14 4.50 -18.65 20.94
N GLY A 15 3.27 -18.64 21.44
CA GLY A 15 2.10 -18.64 20.57
C GLY A 15 1.94 -17.33 19.79
N ILE A 16 1.28 -17.43 18.65
CA ILE A 16 1.05 -16.35 17.69
C ILE A 16 0.04 -15.39 18.30
N LYS A 17 0.41 -14.11 18.38
CA LYS A 17 -0.39 -13.06 19.02
C LYS A 17 -0.42 -11.77 18.22
N ILE A 18 -1.43 -10.95 18.52
CA ILE A 18 -1.48 -9.54 18.10
C ILE A 18 -0.50 -8.73 18.97
N GLY A 19 0.16 -7.73 18.38
CA GLY A 19 1.02 -6.81 19.13
C GLY A 19 0.26 -6.10 20.25
N ALA A 20 0.92 -5.78 21.36
CA ALA A 20 0.26 -5.17 22.52
C ALA A 20 -0.37 -3.80 22.20
N ASP A 21 0.29 -3.03 21.34
CA ASP A 21 -0.13 -1.68 20.93
C ASP A 21 -0.97 -1.69 19.63
N GLU A 22 -1.17 -2.88 19.03
CA GLU A 22 -1.90 -3.01 17.78
C GLU A 22 -3.40 -3.15 18.04
N ASN A 23 -4.18 -2.18 17.55
CA ASN A 23 -5.61 -2.30 17.49
C ASN A 23 -6.01 -2.85 16.10
N PRO A 24 -6.49 -4.10 15.99
CA PRO A 24 -6.88 -4.67 14.70
C PRO A 24 -7.99 -3.85 14.00
N ALA A 25 -8.80 -3.11 14.77
CA ALA A 25 -9.85 -2.24 14.24
C ALA A 25 -9.37 -0.87 13.73
N GLN A 26 -8.18 -0.39 14.13
CA GLN A 26 -7.60 0.87 13.62
C GLN A 26 -6.66 0.63 12.42
N GLY A 27 -7.03 -0.38 11.63
CA GLY A 27 -6.25 -0.90 10.54
C GLY A 27 -6.45 -0.19 9.21
N ASN A 28 -5.82 -0.72 8.16
CA ASN A 28 -6.19 -0.35 6.79
C ASN A 28 -7.64 -0.77 6.50
N TRP A 29 -8.25 -0.19 5.47
CA TRP A 29 -9.66 -0.43 5.16
C TRP A 29 -9.97 -1.92 4.90
N ALA A 30 -8.99 -2.68 4.41
CA ALA A 30 -9.13 -4.10 4.10
C ALA A 30 -9.35 -4.95 5.35
N ALA A 31 -8.54 -4.72 6.38
CA ALA A 31 -8.72 -5.36 7.67
C ALA A 31 -10.01 -4.92 8.36
N GLN A 32 -10.37 -3.63 8.28
CA GLN A 32 -11.62 -3.13 8.83
C GLN A 32 -12.84 -3.79 8.17
N ARG A 33 -12.82 -3.95 6.84
CA ARG A 33 -13.88 -4.64 6.10
C ARG A 33 -13.97 -6.11 6.50
N TRP A 34 -12.84 -6.80 6.61
CA TRP A 34 -12.79 -8.19 7.07
C TRP A 34 -13.38 -8.36 8.49
N LEU A 35 -13.10 -7.42 9.40
CA LEU A 35 -13.60 -7.49 10.78
C LEU A 35 -15.13 -7.33 10.90
N ARG A 36 -15.80 -6.81 9.88
CA ARG A 36 -17.27 -6.76 9.86
C ARG A 36 -17.91 -8.15 9.89
N ILE A 37 -17.22 -9.17 9.40
CA ILE A 37 -17.73 -10.54 9.32
C ILE A 37 -17.91 -11.14 10.73
N PRO A 38 -16.86 -11.25 11.58
CA PRO A 38 -17.06 -11.75 12.93
C PRO A 38 -18.01 -10.84 13.73
N GLU A 39 -17.97 -9.52 13.55
CA GLU A 39 -18.89 -8.59 14.23
C GLU A 39 -20.37 -8.87 13.95
N GLN A 40 -20.70 -9.28 12.72
CA GLN A 40 -22.06 -9.67 12.34
C GLN A 40 -22.39 -11.11 12.76
N ALA A 41 -21.40 -12.00 12.78
CA ALA A 41 -21.62 -13.45 12.89
C ALA A 41 -21.55 -13.99 14.32
N ALA A 42 -20.80 -13.32 15.20
CA ALA A 42 -20.54 -13.79 16.56
C ALA A 42 -21.34 -12.99 17.60
N LEU A 43 -21.71 -13.67 18.69
CA LEU A 43 -22.24 -13.01 19.87
C LEU A 43 -21.13 -12.20 20.57
N GLY A 44 -21.49 -11.08 21.20
CA GLY A 44 -20.57 -10.17 21.89
C GLY A 44 -19.53 -10.87 22.81
N PRO A 45 -19.94 -11.82 23.68
CA PRO A 45 -18.98 -12.54 24.53
C PRO A 45 -17.92 -13.33 23.75
N PHE A 46 -18.28 -13.91 22.60
CA PHE A 46 -17.32 -14.64 21.75
C PHE A 46 -16.34 -13.70 21.04
N LEU A 47 -16.77 -12.49 20.69
CA LEU A 47 -15.88 -11.46 20.14
C LEU A 47 -14.82 -11.05 21.18
N VAL A 48 -15.27 -10.75 22.41
CA VAL A 48 -14.37 -10.37 23.51
C VAL A 48 -13.39 -11.50 23.82
N GLU A 49 -13.87 -12.72 24.04
CA GLU A 49 -13.01 -13.87 24.33
C GLU A 49 -12.07 -14.19 23.15
N GLY A 50 -12.53 -14.04 21.91
CA GLY A 50 -11.72 -14.26 20.72
C GLY A 50 -10.55 -13.26 20.61
N LEU A 51 -10.82 -11.99 20.89
CA LEU A 51 -9.80 -10.94 20.92
C LEU A 51 -8.80 -11.17 22.06
N GLU A 52 -9.27 -11.57 23.24
CA GLU A 52 -8.39 -11.95 24.36
C GLU A 52 -7.46 -13.10 23.98
N TYR A 53 -7.96 -14.14 23.32
CA TYR A 53 -7.15 -15.28 22.90
C TYR A 53 -6.09 -14.88 21.87
N ALA A 54 -6.46 -14.00 20.93
CA ALA A 54 -5.54 -13.44 19.95
C ALA A 54 -4.44 -12.60 20.61
N ARG A 55 -4.75 -11.82 21.65
CA ARG A 55 -3.75 -11.01 22.40
C ARG A 55 -2.87 -11.85 23.32
N LEU A 56 -3.42 -12.88 23.95
CA LEU A 56 -2.70 -13.77 24.86
C LEU A 56 -1.76 -14.75 24.14
N GLY A 57 -1.82 -14.82 22.81
CA GLY A 57 -1.02 -15.74 22.02
C GLY A 57 -1.45 -17.18 22.19
N GLN A 58 -2.76 -17.43 22.22
CA GLN A 58 -3.28 -18.79 22.39
C GLN A 58 -3.25 -19.63 21.10
N THR A 59 -2.62 -19.14 20.04
CA THR A 59 -2.58 -19.83 18.75
C THR A 59 -1.22 -20.50 18.57
N ARG A 60 -1.21 -21.84 18.48
CA ARG A 60 0.02 -22.65 18.29
C ARG A 60 0.53 -22.62 16.85
N ARG A 61 -0.39 -22.59 15.89
CA ARG A 61 -0.14 -22.60 14.46
C ARG A 61 -1.19 -21.75 13.77
N PHE A 62 -0.77 -20.98 12.77
CA PHE A 62 -1.66 -20.13 11.97
C PHE A 62 -1.07 -20.05 10.57
N ASP A 63 -1.76 -20.67 9.62
CA ASP A 63 -1.37 -20.70 8.21
C ASP A 63 -2.56 -20.37 7.33
N PHE A 64 -2.28 -19.91 6.12
CA PHE A 64 -3.31 -19.68 5.12
C PHE A 64 -2.78 -20.02 3.73
N ARG A 65 -3.70 -20.45 2.88
CA ARG A 65 -3.48 -20.81 1.48
C ARG A 65 -4.73 -20.43 0.67
N PRO A 66 -4.73 -20.53 -0.67
CA PRO A 66 -5.91 -20.22 -1.46
C PRO A 66 -7.20 -20.85 -0.90
N GLY A 67 -8.15 -19.97 -0.57
CA GLY A 67 -9.47 -20.29 -0.03
C GLY A 67 -9.52 -20.81 1.41
N LEU A 68 -8.40 -20.84 2.15
CA LEU A 68 -8.33 -21.46 3.48
C LEU A 68 -7.45 -20.67 4.45
N ILE A 69 -8.00 -20.35 5.61
CA ILE A 69 -7.27 -19.86 6.79
C ILE A 69 -7.45 -20.89 7.90
N GLU A 70 -6.36 -21.46 8.41
CA GLU A 70 -6.39 -22.53 9.40
C GLU A 70 -5.52 -22.20 10.61
N ALA A 71 -6.01 -22.52 11.80
CA ALA A 71 -5.25 -22.35 13.03
C ALA A 71 -5.49 -23.47 14.04
N LEU A 72 -4.49 -23.64 14.91
CA LEU A 72 -4.59 -24.47 16.11
C LEU A 72 -4.69 -23.57 17.35
N VAL A 73 -5.92 -23.37 17.86
CA VAL A 73 -6.18 -22.45 18.97
C VAL A 73 -6.29 -23.23 20.28
N GLN A 74 -5.45 -22.89 21.24
CA GLN A 74 -5.40 -23.49 22.55
C GLN A 74 -6.48 -22.90 23.46
N GLY A 75 -7.41 -23.73 23.91
CA GLY A 75 -8.37 -23.37 24.96
C GLY A 75 -8.04 -24.05 26.29
N ARG A 76 -9.08 -24.48 26.99
CA ARG A 76 -8.97 -25.15 28.30
C ARG A 76 -8.57 -26.63 28.19
N MET A 77 -8.88 -27.27 27.06
CA MET A 77 -8.60 -28.69 26.82
C MET A 77 -7.12 -28.95 26.49
N ASP A 78 -6.66 -30.19 26.71
CA ASP A 78 -5.28 -30.60 26.45
C ASP A 78 -4.87 -30.45 24.98
N ARG A 79 -5.81 -30.80 24.09
CA ARG A 79 -5.65 -30.66 22.64
C ARG A 79 -6.14 -29.28 22.19
N ALA A 80 -5.34 -28.61 21.37
CA ALA A 80 -5.75 -27.37 20.71
C ALA A 80 -6.88 -27.65 19.70
N TYR A 81 -7.80 -26.70 19.56
CA TYR A 81 -8.91 -26.79 18.63
C TYR A 81 -8.45 -26.45 17.22
N ILE A 82 -8.88 -27.26 16.25
CA ILE A 82 -8.67 -26.97 14.84
C ILE A 82 -9.77 -26.00 14.44
N THR A 83 -9.38 -24.83 13.94
CA THR A 83 -10.31 -23.79 13.50
C THR A 83 -9.97 -23.40 12.08
N VAL A 84 -11.00 -23.40 11.23
CA VAL A 84 -10.86 -23.21 9.79
C VAL A 84 -11.88 -22.18 9.33
N LEU A 85 -11.40 -21.16 8.61
CA LEU A 85 -12.22 -20.22 7.86
C LEU A 85 -11.99 -20.47 6.37
N ARG A 86 -13.07 -20.64 5.60
CA ARG A 86 -13.02 -20.86 4.15
C ARG A 86 -13.61 -19.68 3.43
N VAL A 87 -12.89 -19.21 2.43
CA VAL A 87 -13.29 -18.12 1.53
C VAL A 87 -13.33 -18.66 0.11
N GLN A 88 -14.31 -18.26 -0.68
CA GLN A 88 -14.39 -18.68 -2.08
C GLN A 88 -13.24 -18.09 -2.90
N THR A 89 -12.52 -18.93 -3.65
CA THR A 89 -11.51 -18.49 -4.61
C THR A 89 -12.16 -18.07 -5.92
N PHE A 90 -11.49 -17.18 -6.66
CA PHE A 90 -11.86 -16.86 -8.03
C PHE A 90 -11.25 -17.87 -9.00
N ASN A 91 -11.95 -18.17 -10.09
CA ASN A 91 -11.41 -18.96 -11.19
C ASN A 91 -10.55 -18.08 -12.12
N GLU A 92 -9.85 -18.71 -13.07
CA GLU A 92 -8.92 -18.01 -13.96
C GLU A 92 -9.63 -16.94 -14.81
N THR A 93 -10.85 -17.20 -15.27
CA THR A 93 -11.65 -16.23 -16.05
C THR A 93 -11.99 -14.99 -15.23
N GLN A 94 -12.39 -15.18 -13.97
CA GLN A 94 -12.68 -14.09 -13.03
C GLN A 94 -11.41 -13.27 -12.74
N TRP A 95 -10.26 -13.94 -12.55
CA TRP A 95 -8.98 -13.23 -12.39
C TRP A 95 -8.56 -12.47 -13.64
N ALA A 96 -8.72 -13.06 -14.82
CA ALA A 96 -8.42 -12.38 -16.08
C ALA A 96 -9.25 -11.09 -16.21
N GLN A 97 -10.55 -11.15 -15.88
CA GLN A 97 -11.44 -9.97 -15.87
C GLN A 97 -11.02 -8.94 -14.83
N ALA A 98 -10.73 -9.35 -13.59
CA ALA A 98 -10.29 -8.45 -12.53
C ALA A 98 -9.00 -7.73 -12.90
N VAL A 99 -8.01 -8.45 -13.44
CA VAL A 99 -6.72 -7.90 -13.85
C VAL A 99 -6.87 -6.85 -14.96
N VAL A 100 -7.81 -7.02 -15.89
CA VAL A 100 -8.13 -6.00 -16.91
C VAL A 100 -8.52 -4.70 -16.23
N ARG A 101 -9.53 -4.75 -15.36
CA ARG A 101 -10.10 -3.57 -14.72
C ARG A 101 -9.14 -2.91 -13.74
N LEU A 102 -8.36 -3.70 -13.02
CA LEU A 102 -7.30 -3.20 -12.14
C LEU A 102 -6.18 -2.49 -12.91
N ALA A 103 -5.89 -2.91 -14.14
CA ALA A 103 -4.90 -2.26 -15.00
C ALA A 103 -5.43 -0.98 -15.66
N GLU A 104 -6.71 -0.94 -16.02
CA GLU A 104 -7.37 0.24 -16.62
C GLU A 104 -7.66 1.35 -15.59
N GLY A 105 -7.85 0.99 -14.32
CA GLY A 105 -8.07 1.96 -13.25
C GLY A 105 -6.84 2.82 -12.97
N VAL A 106 -6.94 4.13 -13.27
CA VAL A 106 -5.86 5.13 -13.20
C VAL A 106 -5.09 5.13 -11.87
N SER A 107 -5.73 4.79 -10.75
CA SER A 107 -5.09 4.76 -9.43
C SER A 107 -4.90 3.36 -8.82
N PHE A 108 -5.48 2.30 -9.40
CA PHE A 108 -5.43 0.96 -8.83
C PHE A 108 -4.06 0.32 -9.01
N ALA A 109 -3.58 0.24 -10.24
CA ALA A 109 -2.30 -0.39 -10.54
C ALA A 109 -1.15 0.27 -9.77
N ALA A 110 -1.09 1.61 -9.76
CA ALA A 110 -0.04 2.35 -9.07
C ALA A 110 0.02 2.04 -7.56
N LYS A 111 -1.12 2.10 -6.87
CA LYS A 111 -1.20 1.79 -5.43
C LYS A 111 -0.87 0.32 -5.13
N LEU A 112 -1.38 -0.61 -5.93
CA LEU A 112 -1.09 -2.03 -5.76
C LEU A 112 0.41 -2.31 -5.93
N LEU A 113 1.08 -1.68 -6.89
CA LEU A 113 2.53 -1.80 -7.08
C LEU A 113 3.34 -1.17 -5.96
N ALA A 114 2.79 -0.18 -5.27
CA ALA A 114 3.34 0.37 -4.04
C ALA A 114 3.09 -0.51 -2.80
N GLY A 115 2.40 -1.66 -2.96
CA GLY A 115 2.02 -2.53 -1.84
C GLY A 115 0.83 -2.01 -1.03
N GLU A 116 0.12 -1.01 -1.54
CA GLU A 116 -1.06 -0.43 -0.91
C GLU A 116 -2.35 -0.99 -1.52
N MET A 117 -3.39 -1.14 -0.69
CA MET A 117 -4.71 -1.53 -1.18
C MET A 117 -5.63 -0.30 -1.33
N PRO A 118 -6.03 0.08 -2.56
CA PRO A 118 -6.97 1.18 -2.79
C PRO A 118 -8.30 0.98 -2.03
N PRO A 119 -8.86 2.01 -1.37
CA PRO A 119 -10.13 1.89 -0.65
C PRO A 119 -11.33 1.62 -1.56
N ASN A 120 -11.23 2.01 -2.83
CA ASN A 120 -12.27 1.81 -3.85
C ASN A 120 -11.96 0.62 -4.79
N ILE A 121 -11.05 -0.29 -4.41
CA ILE A 121 -10.65 -1.41 -5.27
C ILE A 121 -11.82 -2.32 -5.66
N GLU A 122 -12.85 -2.40 -4.81
CA GLU A 122 -14.05 -3.22 -5.07
C GLU A 122 -14.81 -2.78 -6.33
N GLU A 123 -14.64 -1.54 -6.79
CA GLU A 123 -15.17 -1.06 -8.07
C GLU A 123 -14.61 -1.86 -9.26
N ALA A 124 -13.38 -2.38 -9.15
CA ALA A 124 -12.79 -3.23 -10.18
C ALA A 124 -13.44 -4.63 -10.23
N PHE A 125 -14.09 -5.07 -9.15
CA PHE A 125 -14.75 -6.37 -9.04
C PHE A 125 -16.25 -6.26 -9.35
N ALA A 126 -16.91 -5.19 -8.89
CA ALA A 126 -18.32 -4.95 -9.10
C ALA A 126 -18.66 -4.68 -10.59
N PRO A 127 -19.89 -4.99 -11.05
CA PRO A 127 -20.92 -5.80 -10.40
C PRO A 127 -20.78 -7.31 -10.70
N THR A 128 -19.84 -7.70 -11.54
CA THR A 128 -19.78 -9.03 -12.17
C THR A 128 -19.03 -10.08 -11.37
N LEU A 129 -18.11 -9.65 -10.48
CA LEU A 129 -17.30 -10.53 -9.66
C LEU A 129 -17.75 -10.43 -8.20
N PRO A 130 -17.61 -11.51 -7.40
CA PRO A 130 -17.76 -11.41 -5.96
C PRO A 130 -16.75 -10.41 -5.39
N ALA A 131 -17.09 -9.79 -4.25
CA ALA A 131 -16.21 -8.82 -3.59
C ALA A 131 -14.81 -9.42 -3.34
N LEU A 132 -13.75 -8.65 -3.53
CA LEU A 132 -12.39 -9.11 -3.24
C LEU A 132 -12.26 -9.44 -1.76
N ILE A 133 -12.68 -8.53 -0.89
CA ILE A 133 -12.69 -8.71 0.56
C ILE A 133 -14.11 -9.09 1.00
N PRO A 134 -14.28 -10.30 1.58
CA PRO A 134 -15.50 -10.71 2.23
C PRO A 134 -16.07 -9.63 3.16
N GLY A 135 -17.37 -9.38 3.08
CA GLY A 135 -18.06 -8.38 3.90
C GLY A 135 -19.42 -8.85 4.41
N GLU A 136 -19.93 -9.96 3.87
CA GLU A 136 -21.22 -10.53 4.22
C GLU A 136 -21.06 -11.84 5.00
N LEU A 137 -22.07 -12.17 5.82
CA LEU A 137 -22.10 -13.38 6.64
C LEU A 137 -21.89 -14.68 5.84
N GLY A 138 -22.35 -14.72 4.59
CA GLY A 138 -22.25 -15.90 3.72
C GLY A 138 -20.88 -16.08 3.04
N ASP A 139 -20.03 -15.06 3.06
CA ASP A 139 -18.77 -15.07 2.33
C ASP A 139 -17.71 -15.99 2.96
N VAL A 140 -17.85 -16.26 4.27
CA VAL A 140 -16.86 -17.00 5.06
C VAL A 140 -17.52 -18.16 5.79
N LYS A 141 -17.16 -19.38 5.38
CA LYS A 141 -17.62 -20.60 6.05
C LYS A 141 -16.66 -20.99 7.17
N VAL A 142 -17.21 -21.23 8.35
CA VAL A 142 -16.42 -21.57 9.54
C VAL A 142 -16.56 -23.04 9.89
N SER A 143 -15.48 -23.64 10.40
CA SER A 143 -15.45 -24.95 11.04
C SER A 143 -14.55 -24.91 12.27
N CYS A 144 -15.00 -25.49 13.38
CA CYS A 144 -14.20 -25.59 14.60
C CYS A 144 -14.46 -26.90 15.35
N THR A 145 -13.44 -27.47 16.00
CA THR A 145 -13.59 -28.69 16.80
C THR A 145 -14.00 -28.43 18.26
N CYS A 146 -14.40 -27.21 18.62
CA CYS A 146 -14.79 -26.87 19.99
C CYS A 146 -16.25 -27.22 20.31
N ALA A 147 -16.55 -27.45 21.59
CA ALA A 147 -17.89 -27.82 22.04
C ALA A 147 -18.95 -26.78 21.66
N ASP A 148 -18.63 -25.49 21.80
CA ASP A 148 -19.53 -24.39 21.43
C ASP A 148 -19.99 -24.49 19.96
N TYR A 149 -19.08 -24.84 19.05
CA TYR A 149 -19.39 -24.96 17.61
C TYR A 149 -20.01 -26.32 17.25
N VAL A 150 -19.54 -27.40 17.88
CA VAL A 150 -20.06 -28.75 17.63
C VAL A 150 -21.50 -28.89 18.15
N GLY A 151 -21.82 -28.29 19.28
CA GLY A 151 -23.15 -28.30 19.90
C GLY A 151 -24.12 -27.27 19.34
N ALA A 152 -23.68 -26.39 18.42
CA ALA A 152 -24.58 -25.43 17.79
C ALA A 152 -25.62 -26.14 16.89
N PRO A 153 -26.89 -25.68 16.85
CA PRO A 153 -27.92 -26.24 15.99
C PRO A 153 -27.49 -26.24 14.52
N SER A 154 -27.82 -27.31 13.78
CA SER A 154 -27.41 -27.47 12.37
C SER A 154 -27.83 -26.29 11.49
N GLU A 155 -29.01 -25.73 11.74
CA GLU A 155 -29.58 -24.59 11.00
C GLU A 155 -28.82 -23.28 11.24
N SER A 156 -28.23 -23.11 12.42
CA SER A 156 -27.45 -21.91 12.78
C SER A 156 -25.95 -22.09 12.51
N LYS A 157 -25.50 -23.33 12.26
CA LYS A 157 -24.08 -23.69 12.21
C LYS A 157 -23.30 -22.98 11.10
N GLU A 158 -23.94 -22.68 9.98
CA GLU A 158 -23.32 -21.92 8.89
C GLU A 158 -22.97 -20.49 9.28
N ARG A 159 -23.73 -19.90 10.21
CA ARG A 159 -23.57 -18.51 10.66
C ARG A 159 -22.96 -18.40 12.07
N PHE A 160 -22.78 -19.51 12.77
CA PHE A 160 -22.32 -19.52 14.15
C PHE A 160 -20.79 -19.42 14.24
N TRP A 161 -20.32 -18.35 14.87
CA TRP A 161 -18.90 -18.12 15.13
C TRP A 161 -18.59 -18.28 16.62
N CYS A 162 -17.79 -19.29 16.95
CA CYS A 162 -17.23 -19.43 18.29
C CYS A 162 -16.05 -18.47 18.51
N LYS A 163 -15.60 -18.32 19.76
CA LYS A 163 -14.42 -17.51 20.11
C LYS A 163 -13.15 -17.89 19.37
N HIS A 164 -12.96 -19.18 19.04
CA HIS A 164 -11.77 -19.61 18.28
C HIS A 164 -11.82 -19.08 16.85
N ALA A 165 -12.99 -19.10 16.20
CA ALA A 165 -13.17 -18.50 14.88
C ALA A 165 -12.92 -16.99 14.91
N CYS A 166 -13.43 -16.31 15.95
CA CYS A 166 -13.15 -14.89 16.18
C CYS A 166 -11.64 -14.63 16.37
N CYS A 167 -10.95 -15.45 17.16
CA CYS A 167 -9.50 -15.37 17.36
C CYS A 167 -8.73 -15.48 16.03
N VAL A 168 -9.08 -16.46 15.19
CA VAL A 168 -8.48 -16.62 13.85
C VAL A 168 -8.76 -15.42 12.96
N ALA A 169 -9.98 -14.88 12.99
CA ALA A 169 -10.33 -13.70 12.21
C ALA A 169 -9.59 -12.43 12.65
N TYR A 170 -9.38 -12.22 13.95
CA TYR A 170 -8.56 -11.12 14.45
C TYR A 170 -7.08 -11.27 14.06
N LEU A 171 -6.53 -12.48 14.14
CA LEU A 171 -5.16 -12.74 13.65
C LEU A 171 -5.03 -12.50 12.16
N PHE A 172 -6.03 -12.90 11.37
CA PHE A 172 -6.02 -12.64 9.93
C PHE A 172 -6.18 -11.13 9.62
N ALA A 173 -7.02 -10.41 10.37
CA ALA A 173 -7.13 -8.96 10.26
C ALA A 173 -5.79 -8.25 10.52
N GLN A 174 -5.03 -8.71 11.52
CA GLN A 174 -3.68 -8.20 11.78
C GLN A 174 -2.74 -8.45 10.58
N ARG A 175 -2.80 -9.63 9.94
CA ARG A 175 -2.01 -9.89 8.73
C ARG A 175 -2.42 -8.99 7.57
N LEU A 176 -3.72 -8.76 7.38
CA LEU A 176 -4.23 -7.82 6.39
C LEU A 176 -3.76 -6.39 6.66
N ASN A 177 -3.64 -5.98 7.93
CA ASN A 177 -3.12 -4.66 8.30
C ASN A 177 -1.67 -4.46 7.86
N VAL A 178 -0.83 -5.48 8.05
CA VAL A 178 0.59 -5.43 7.67
C VAL A 178 0.76 -5.56 6.15
N ASN A 179 0.03 -6.49 5.52
CA ASN A 179 0.09 -6.71 4.08
C ASN A 179 -1.32 -7.01 3.55
N PRO A 180 -2.04 -6.02 3.00
CA PRO A 180 -3.40 -6.23 2.52
C PRO A 180 -3.46 -7.07 1.24
N LEU A 181 -2.37 -7.17 0.48
CA LEU A 181 -2.33 -7.93 -0.77
C LEU A 181 -2.44 -9.45 -0.55
N ILE A 182 -2.27 -9.95 0.67
CA ILE A 182 -2.50 -11.37 0.98
C ILE A 182 -3.93 -11.82 0.62
N MET A 183 -4.90 -10.89 0.56
CA MET A 183 -6.27 -11.20 0.18
C MET A 183 -6.36 -11.74 -1.26
N PHE A 184 -5.52 -11.27 -2.17
CA PHE A 184 -5.45 -11.82 -3.53
C PHE A 184 -5.04 -13.29 -3.49
N GLY A 185 -4.04 -13.63 -2.67
CA GLY A 185 -3.60 -15.01 -2.46
C GLY A 185 -4.70 -15.89 -1.87
N ILE A 186 -5.47 -15.38 -0.90
CA ILE A 186 -6.65 -16.08 -0.37
C ILE A 186 -7.71 -16.30 -1.46
N ARG A 187 -7.90 -15.33 -2.37
CA ARG A 187 -8.81 -15.45 -3.51
C ARG A 187 -8.22 -16.28 -4.67
N GLY A 188 -7.00 -16.79 -4.54
CA GLY A 188 -6.42 -17.77 -5.46
C GLY A 188 -5.39 -17.22 -6.46
N LEU A 189 -4.99 -15.95 -6.36
CA LEU A 189 -3.90 -15.39 -7.16
C LEU A 189 -2.83 -14.78 -6.25
N PRO A 190 -1.61 -15.35 -6.19
CA PRO A 190 -0.52 -14.78 -5.41
C PRO A 190 -0.28 -13.30 -5.74
N SER A 191 0.12 -12.51 -4.74
CA SER A 191 0.39 -11.08 -4.90
C SER A 191 1.42 -10.81 -5.97
N GLU A 192 2.47 -11.64 -6.03
CA GLU A 192 3.60 -11.51 -6.94
C GLU A 192 3.11 -11.69 -8.39
N ASP A 193 2.28 -12.72 -8.62
CA ASP A 193 1.69 -13.03 -9.91
C ASP A 193 0.72 -11.93 -10.36
N LEU A 194 -0.10 -11.40 -9.44
CA LEU A 194 -0.98 -10.27 -9.73
C LEU A 194 -0.16 -9.04 -10.17
N LEU A 195 0.84 -8.67 -9.38
CA LEU A 195 1.67 -7.50 -9.66
C LEU A 195 2.41 -7.66 -10.99
N GLU A 196 2.86 -8.87 -11.31
CA GLU A 196 3.50 -9.16 -12.58
C GLU A 196 2.53 -9.03 -13.76
N ARG A 197 1.33 -9.60 -13.65
CA ARG A 197 0.26 -9.43 -14.65
C ARG A 197 -0.08 -7.95 -14.88
N LEU A 198 -0.08 -7.12 -13.83
CA LEU A 198 -0.29 -5.67 -13.92
C LEU A 198 0.89 -4.92 -14.56
N ARG A 199 2.14 -5.35 -14.34
CA ARG A 199 3.32 -4.79 -15.03
C ARG A 199 3.29 -5.09 -16.52
N VAL A 200 3.11 -6.37 -16.88
CA VAL A 200 3.04 -6.81 -18.28
C VAL A 200 1.95 -6.05 -19.04
N ARG A 201 0.75 -5.92 -18.47
CA ARG A 201 -0.34 -5.20 -19.12
C ARG A 201 -0.07 -3.71 -19.33
N ARG A 202 0.52 -3.04 -18.35
CA ARG A 202 0.89 -1.61 -18.52
C ARG A 202 1.97 -1.44 -19.57
N ALA A 203 2.98 -2.31 -19.60
CA ALA A 203 4.01 -2.30 -20.63
C ALA A 203 3.41 -2.48 -22.03
N LEU A 204 2.45 -3.41 -22.19
CA LEU A 204 1.73 -3.61 -23.44
C LEU A 204 0.90 -2.38 -23.83
N ALA A 205 0.16 -1.77 -22.90
CA ALA A 205 -0.62 -0.56 -23.15
C ALA A 205 0.27 0.63 -23.59
N SER A 206 1.47 0.76 -23.00
CA SER A 206 2.46 1.76 -23.43
C SER A 206 3.07 1.46 -24.80
N SER A 207 3.25 0.18 -25.14
CA SER A 207 3.80 -0.22 -26.44
C SER A 207 2.84 0.00 -27.62
N THR A 208 1.53 0.03 -27.37
CA THR A 208 0.50 0.31 -28.39
C THR A 208 0.19 1.80 -28.56
N GLY A 209 1.10 2.70 -28.16
CA GLY A 209 0.97 4.14 -28.37
C GLY A 209 0.02 4.87 -27.41
N GLY A 210 -0.48 4.19 -26.38
CA GLY A 210 -1.20 4.84 -25.29
C GLY A 210 -0.19 5.52 -24.36
N ALA A 211 -0.14 6.85 -24.38
CA ALA A 211 0.63 7.62 -23.40
C ALA A 211 0.26 7.11 -22.00
N SER A 212 1.24 6.51 -21.32
CA SER A 212 1.10 6.21 -19.89
C SER A 212 0.67 7.51 -19.22
N PRO A 213 -0.37 7.54 -18.36
CA PRO A 213 -0.76 8.76 -17.69
C PRO A 213 0.34 9.08 -16.67
N VAL A 214 1.41 9.70 -17.15
CA VAL A 214 2.28 10.52 -16.35
C VAL A 214 1.35 11.59 -15.80
N TYR A 215 1.33 11.73 -14.48
CA TYR A 215 0.66 12.86 -13.85
C TYR A 215 1.19 14.14 -14.49
N GLN A 216 0.45 14.69 -15.44
CA GLN A 216 0.74 15.99 -16.00
C GLN A 216 0.09 16.97 -15.05
N GLN A 217 0.92 17.61 -14.22
CA GLN A 217 0.49 18.75 -13.44
C GLN A 217 0.00 19.81 -14.44
N ARG A 218 -1.31 19.95 -14.58
CA ARG A 218 -1.89 21.01 -15.41
C ARG A 218 -1.78 22.32 -14.67
N VAL A 219 -0.93 23.20 -15.17
CA VAL A 219 -0.81 24.59 -14.72
C VAL A 219 -1.56 25.43 -15.76
N PRO A 220 -2.71 26.05 -15.41
CA PRO A 220 -3.47 26.89 -16.32
C PRO A 220 -2.58 27.94 -16.98
N GLY A 221 -2.69 28.10 -18.31
CA GLY A 221 -1.87 29.03 -19.09
C GLY A 221 -0.49 28.52 -19.52
N VAL A 222 0.09 27.51 -18.83
CA VAL A 222 1.36 26.86 -19.24
C VAL A 222 1.10 25.57 -19.99
N SER A 223 0.18 24.74 -19.48
CA SER A 223 -0.19 23.47 -20.10
C SER A 223 -1.09 23.62 -21.33
N ASP A 224 -1.58 24.84 -21.60
CA ASP A 224 -2.42 25.17 -22.75
C ASP A 224 -1.59 25.65 -23.95
N ILE A 225 -0.28 25.87 -23.75
CA ILE A 225 0.65 26.23 -24.81
C ILE A 225 0.94 24.98 -25.63
N ALA A 226 0.67 25.05 -26.93
CA ALA A 226 1.04 23.98 -27.85
C ALA A 226 2.58 23.83 -27.85
N SER A 227 3.07 22.71 -27.31
CA SER A 227 4.48 22.35 -27.33
C SER A 227 4.73 21.41 -28.51
N GLU A 228 5.90 21.53 -29.14
CA GLU A 228 6.33 20.58 -30.15
C GLU A 228 6.51 19.18 -29.53
N PRO A 229 6.17 18.10 -30.26
CA PRO A 229 6.49 16.74 -29.86
C PRO A 229 7.99 16.56 -29.55
N LEU A 230 8.31 15.80 -28.48
CA LEU A 230 9.68 15.66 -27.98
C LEU A 230 10.65 15.11 -29.04
N ASP A 231 10.19 14.19 -29.88
CA ASP A 231 10.92 13.60 -31.01
C ASP A 231 11.39 14.65 -32.02
N ALA A 232 10.58 15.69 -32.27
CA ALA A 232 10.96 16.84 -33.11
C ALA A 232 12.02 17.74 -32.44
N GLY A 233 12.15 17.68 -31.11
CA GLY A 233 13.06 18.50 -30.31
C GLY A 233 14.36 17.83 -29.88
N LEU A 234 14.56 16.53 -30.14
CA LEU A 234 15.68 15.73 -29.59
C LEU A 234 17.06 16.34 -29.89
N ALA A 235 17.26 16.90 -31.08
CA ALA A 235 18.54 17.48 -31.49
C ALA A 235 18.93 18.71 -30.66
N ARG A 236 17.94 19.49 -30.19
CA ARG A 236 18.13 20.73 -29.43
C ARG A 236 17.72 20.60 -27.96
N PHE A 237 17.43 19.38 -27.50
CA PHE A 237 16.90 19.13 -26.16
C PHE A 237 17.80 19.67 -25.05
N TRP A 238 19.12 19.62 -25.27
CA TRP A 238 20.12 20.11 -24.32
C TRP A 238 20.53 21.58 -24.55
N GLU A 239 19.90 22.26 -25.51
CA GLU A 239 20.19 23.66 -25.82
C GLU A 239 19.24 24.58 -25.07
N ALA A 240 19.79 25.61 -24.42
CA ALA A 240 19.00 26.64 -23.78
C ALA A 240 18.39 27.58 -24.85
N GLY A 241 17.06 27.59 -24.95
CA GLY A 241 16.34 28.50 -25.83
C GLY A 241 16.40 29.98 -25.37
N PRO A 242 16.05 30.93 -26.25
CA PRO A 242 16.06 32.37 -25.93
C PRO A 242 15.11 32.74 -24.78
N SER A 243 14.03 31.96 -24.58
CA SER A 243 13.10 32.10 -23.46
C SER A 243 13.76 31.87 -22.08
N LEU A 244 14.92 31.22 -22.01
CA LEU A 244 15.68 31.12 -20.76
C LEU A 244 16.11 32.52 -20.26
N ARG A 245 16.29 33.49 -21.16
CA ARG A 245 16.64 34.87 -20.82
C ARG A 245 15.46 35.67 -20.24
N GLU A 246 14.24 35.20 -20.47
CA GLU A 246 13.01 35.82 -19.96
C GLU A 246 12.65 35.33 -18.55
N LEU A 247 13.29 34.26 -18.07
CA LEU A 247 13.11 33.75 -16.72
C LEU A 247 13.76 34.70 -15.70
N ASP A 248 12.95 35.56 -15.11
CA ASP A 248 13.32 36.31 -13.92
C ASP A 248 13.21 35.39 -12.68
N LEU A 249 14.36 34.82 -12.28
CA LEU A 249 14.52 33.98 -11.10
C LEU A 249 15.30 34.76 -10.03
N PRO A 250 14.67 35.67 -9.28
CA PRO A 250 15.37 36.42 -8.24
C PRO A 250 15.82 35.46 -7.13
N LEU A 251 17.13 35.21 -7.07
CA LEU A 251 17.76 34.43 -6.01
C LEU A 251 17.86 35.28 -4.74
N GLY A 252 16.80 35.27 -3.93
CA GLY A 252 16.75 35.93 -2.62
C GLY A 252 17.25 35.04 -1.48
N PRO A 253 17.68 35.62 -0.34
CA PRO A 253 17.92 34.83 0.86
C PRO A 253 16.62 34.15 1.32
N PRO A 254 16.69 32.88 1.76
CA PRO A 254 15.51 32.23 2.32
C PRO A 254 15.05 32.97 3.59
N PRO A 255 13.73 33.05 3.85
CA PRO A 255 13.19 33.76 5.02
C PRO A 255 13.59 33.10 6.35
N VAL A 256 13.97 31.83 6.31
CA VAL A 256 14.49 31.08 7.45
C VAL A 256 15.85 30.53 7.08
N SER A 257 16.85 30.72 7.96
CA SER A 257 18.17 30.14 7.75
C SER A 257 18.14 28.61 7.95
N HIS A 258 18.76 27.90 7.00
CA HIS A 258 19.03 26.46 7.11
C HIS A 258 17.82 25.58 7.45
N PRO A 259 16.65 25.75 6.80
CA PRO A 259 15.40 25.10 7.23
C PRO A 259 15.48 23.57 7.13
N LEU A 260 16.16 23.05 6.10
CA LEU A 260 16.39 21.62 5.92
C LEU A 260 17.29 21.04 7.01
N LEU A 261 18.37 21.76 7.36
CA LEU A 261 19.30 21.34 8.41
C LEU A 261 18.66 21.37 9.80
N ARG A 262 17.81 22.36 10.08
CA ARG A 262 17.04 22.44 11.32
C ARG A 262 16.06 21.28 11.47
N ARG A 263 15.41 20.85 10.38
CA ARG A 263 14.50 19.70 10.37
C ARG A 263 15.24 18.36 10.53
N LEU A 264 16.49 18.30 10.08
CA LEU A 264 17.34 17.11 10.19
C LEU A 264 17.71 16.77 11.64
N GLY A 265 17.76 17.76 12.52
CA GLY A 265 18.15 17.57 13.92
C GLY A 265 19.65 17.34 14.12
N PRO A 266 20.08 17.00 15.35
CA PRO A 266 21.50 16.79 15.65
C PRO A 266 22.06 15.56 14.92
N SER A 267 23.35 15.64 14.58
CA SER A 267 24.04 14.55 13.88
C SER A 267 24.15 13.29 14.75
N PRO A 268 23.89 12.08 14.20
CA PRO A 268 23.91 10.83 14.98
C PRO A 268 25.32 10.28 15.28
N PHE A 269 26.38 10.95 14.82
CA PHE A 269 27.76 10.46 14.97
C PHE A 269 28.35 10.83 16.34
N GLN A 270 28.46 9.85 17.24
CA GLN A 270 29.10 10.02 18.54
C GLN A 270 30.63 10.11 18.39
N GLY A 271 31.25 11.13 18.98
CA GLY A 271 32.72 11.33 18.97
C GLY A 271 33.28 12.05 17.75
N ALA A 272 32.44 12.61 16.88
CA ALA A 272 32.90 13.45 15.78
C ALA A 272 33.57 14.73 16.30
N LYS A 273 34.74 15.09 15.73
CA LYS A 273 35.49 16.30 16.11
C LYS A 273 34.72 17.61 15.82
N PHE A 274 33.72 17.57 14.94
CA PHE A 274 32.90 18.73 14.58
C PHE A 274 31.46 18.30 14.26
N PRO A 275 30.43 19.08 14.66
CA PRO A 275 29.04 18.78 14.33
C PRO A 275 28.77 18.96 12.83
N LEU A 276 28.39 17.88 12.14
CA LEU A 276 28.12 17.85 10.69
C LEU A 276 27.14 18.94 10.23
N VAL A 277 26.11 19.20 11.03
CA VAL A 277 25.10 20.24 10.76
C VAL A 277 25.76 21.62 10.64
N GLY A 278 26.75 21.92 11.49
CA GLY A 278 27.47 23.19 11.44
C GLY A 278 28.34 23.33 10.19
N LEU A 279 28.98 22.24 9.74
CA LEU A 279 29.79 22.24 8.53
C LEU A 279 28.91 22.49 7.31
N LEU A 280 27.81 21.75 7.22
CA LEU A 280 26.86 21.93 6.12
C LEU A 280 26.27 23.34 6.12
N ALA A 281 25.93 23.90 7.28
CA ALA A 281 25.46 25.28 7.37
C ALA A 281 26.45 26.27 6.74
N SER A 282 27.75 26.14 7.05
CA SER A 282 28.78 26.99 6.45
C SER A 282 28.89 26.80 4.93
N CYS A 283 28.81 25.56 4.43
CA CYS A 283 28.80 25.29 3.00
C CYS A 283 27.59 25.92 2.30
N TYR A 284 26.40 25.80 2.89
CA TYR A 284 25.17 26.40 2.36
C TYR A 284 25.25 27.93 2.31
N GLU A 285 25.85 28.56 3.33
CA GLU A 285 26.09 30.01 3.35
C GLU A 285 27.01 30.45 2.22
N THR A 286 28.17 29.79 2.07
CA THR A 286 29.14 30.12 1.02
C THR A 286 28.55 29.94 -0.39
N ILE A 287 27.82 28.85 -0.62
CA ILE A 287 27.18 28.59 -1.92
C ILE A 287 26.09 29.63 -2.19
N SER A 288 25.27 29.96 -1.18
CA SER A 288 24.20 30.94 -1.31
C SER A 288 24.74 32.36 -1.54
N GLU A 289 25.86 32.73 -0.93
CA GLU A 289 26.55 34.00 -1.20
C GLU A 289 27.11 34.05 -2.63
N ALA A 290 27.78 32.98 -3.08
CA ALA A 290 28.28 32.89 -4.45
C ALA A 290 27.15 32.95 -5.49
N ALA A 291 26.05 32.25 -5.27
CA ALA A 291 24.89 32.25 -6.17
C ALA A 291 24.17 33.61 -6.26
N ARG A 292 24.32 34.46 -5.24
CA ARG A 292 23.76 35.83 -5.22
C ARG A 292 24.66 36.87 -5.88
N THR A 293 25.93 36.54 -6.14
CA THR A 293 26.84 37.45 -6.81
C THR A 293 26.55 37.38 -8.31
N PRO A 294 26.04 38.46 -8.95
CA PRO A 294 25.75 38.42 -10.39
C PRO A 294 27.04 38.15 -11.16
N GLY A 295 26.98 37.19 -12.10
CA GLY A 295 28.07 36.94 -13.03
C GLY A 295 28.37 38.17 -13.92
N PRO A 296 29.56 38.24 -14.54
CA PRO A 296 29.88 39.33 -15.45
C PRO A 296 28.83 39.44 -16.56
N PRO A 297 28.49 40.66 -17.02
CA PRO A 297 27.51 40.84 -18.08
C PRO A 297 27.93 40.05 -19.33
N PRO A 298 26.98 39.46 -20.08
CA PRO A 298 27.31 38.72 -21.28
C PRO A 298 28.05 39.63 -22.28
N PRO A 299 29.03 39.08 -23.03
CA PRO A 299 29.74 39.85 -24.04
C PRO A 299 28.74 40.40 -25.09
N PRO A 300 28.99 41.59 -25.67
CA PRO A 300 28.11 42.15 -26.68
C PRO A 300 27.98 41.19 -27.87
N PRO A 301 26.79 41.13 -28.51
CA PRO A 301 26.57 40.26 -29.66
C PRO A 301 27.59 40.58 -30.76
N VAL A 302 28.19 39.53 -31.33
CA VAL A 302 29.06 39.63 -32.49
C VAL A 302 28.20 40.14 -33.67
N PRO A 303 28.59 41.21 -34.38
CA PRO A 303 27.81 41.68 -35.53
C PRO A 303 27.71 40.58 -36.58
N GLU A 304 26.48 40.31 -37.02
CA GLU A 304 26.21 39.33 -38.08
C GLU A 304 26.89 39.79 -39.39
N PRO A 305 27.49 38.87 -40.16
CA PRO A 305 28.09 39.22 -41.43
C PRO A 305 27.00 39.68 -42.41
N GLU A 306 27.20 40.85 -43.02
CA GLU A 306 26.34 41.36 -44.11
C GLU A 306 26.25 40.30 -45.23
N VAL A 307 25.05 39.75 -45.41
CA VAL A 307 24.72 38.92 -46.56
C VAL A 307 24.52 39.88 -47.75
N PRO A 308 25.32 39.78 -48.82
CA PRO A 308 25.14 40.67 -49.97
C PRO A 308 23.81 40.36 -50.66
N ASP A 309 23.03 41.41 -50.93
CA ASP A 309 21.78 41.34 -51.70
C ASP A 309 22.01 40.66 -53.05
N SER A 310 21.37 39.51 -53.26
CA SER A 310 21.28 38.92 -54.59
C SER A 310 20.18 39.63 -55.37
N GLU A 311 20.55 40.69 -56.08
CA GLU A 311 19.71 41.31 -57.11
C GLU A 311 19.39 40.33 -58.25
N ALA A 312 18.17 40.52 -58.75
CA ALA A 312 17.52 39.93 -59.91
C ALA A 312 18.40 39.54 -61.11
N VAL A 313 18.14 38.36 -61.67
CA VAL A 313 17.99 38.11 -63.13
C VAL A 313 16.88 37.10 -63.35
#